data_AF-A0A352FQ01-F1
#
_entry.id   AF-A0A352FQ01-F1
#
_cell.length_a   1.000
_cell.length_b   1.000
_cell.length_c   1.000
_cell.angle_alpha   90.00
_cell.angle_beta   90.00
_cell.angle_gamma   90.00
#
_symmetry.space_group_name_H-M   'P 1'
#
loop_
_entity.id
_entity.type
_entity.pdbx_description
1 polymer ?
#
loop_
_entity_poly.entity_id
_entity_poly.type
_entity_poly.pdbx_seq_one_letter_code
_entity_poly.pdbx_strand_id
1 'polypeptide(L)' 'EEEDSHNPITDDQVVKILVKDGIKLSRRTVAKYRDQMRIPGSRERKAVV' A
#
# COMPACT_ATOMS: atom_id res chain seq x y z
N GLU A 1 -5.84 -2.81 14.34
CA GLU A 1 -5.26 -3.63 13.26
C GLU A 1 -3.86 -3.09 12.99
N GLU A 2 -2.84 -3.79 13.48
CA GLU A 2 -1.43 -3.37 13.38
C GLU A 2 -0.88 -3.83 12.03
N GLU A 3 -0.63 -2.91 11.10
CA GLU A 3 0.23 -3.21 9.94
C GLU A 3 1.60 -3.66 10.46
N ASP A 4 2.07 -4.81 10.01
CA ASP A 4 3.38 -5.34 10.37
C ASP A 4 4.47 -4.35 9.92
N SER A 5 5.16 -3.75 10.89
CA SER A 5 6.15 -2.70 10.63
C SER A 5 7.39 -3.22 9.90
N HIS A 6 7.64 -4.54 9.93
CA HIS A 6 8.78 -5.16 9.24
C HIS A 6 8.50 -5.46 7.77
N ASN A 7 7.23 -5.65 7.41
CA ASN A 7 6.79 -5.86 6.04
C ASN A 7 5.60 -4.96 5.71
N PRO A 8 5.85 -3.65 5.52
CA PRO A 8 4.81 -2.73 5.13
C PRO A 8 4.14 -3.19 3.82
N ILE A 9 2.84 -2.95 3.71
CA ILE A 9 2.08 -3.34 2.52
C ILE A 9 2.44 -2.39 1.37
N THR A 10 2.89 -2.97 0.26
CA THR A 10 3.18 -2.29 -1.00
C THR A 10 1.91 -1.95 -1.77
N ASP A 11 1.99 -0.95 -2.65
CA ASP A 11 0.84 -0.55 -3.49
C ASP A 11 0.33 -1.72 -4.34
N ASP A 12 1.23 -2.58 -4.82
CA ASP A 12 0.86 -3.79 -5.59
C ASP A 12 0.10 -4.81 -4.75
N GLN A 13 0.45 -4.97 -3.47
CA GLN A 13 -0.31 -5.84 -2.57
C GLN A 13 -1.69 -5.26 -2.27
N VAL A 14 -1.79 -3.94 -2.07
CA VAL A 14 -3.10 -3.27 -1.92
C VAL A 14 -3.97 -3.48 -3.15
N VAL A 15 -3.42 -3.34 -4.36
CA VAL A 15 -4.15 -3.64 -5.61
C VAL A 15 -4.64 -5.08 -5.63
N LYS A 16 -3.81 -6.06 -5.25
CA LYS A 16 -4.22 -7.47 -5.22
C LYS A 16 -5.37 -7.73 -4.24
N ILE A 17 -5.34 -7.10 -3.07
CA ILE A 17 -6.40 -7.19 -2.06
C ILE A 17 -7.70 -6.58 -2.62
N LEU A 18 -7.62 -5.36 -3.16
CA LEU A 18 -8.77 -4.67 -3.74
C LEU A 18 -9.39 -5.45 -4.90
N VAL A 19 -8.57 -6.05 -5.77
CA VAL A 19 -9.05 -6.88 -6.88
C VAL A 19 -9.76 -8.13 -6.36
N LYS A 20 -9.28 -8.73 -5.26
CA LYS A 20 -9.94 -9.88 -4.61
C LYS A 20 -11.32 -9.49 -4.07
N ASP A 21 -11.48 -8.27 -3.60
CA ASP A 21 -12.75 -7.71 -3.13
C ASP A 21 -13.65 -7.20 -4.29
N GLY A 22 -13.24 -7.41 -5.55
CA GLY A 22 -13.97 -7.03 -6.76
C GLY A 22 -13.69 -5.60 -7.23
N ILE A 23 -12.82 -4.87 -6.55
CA ILE A 23 -12.47 -3.48 -6.86
C ILE A 23 -11.23 -3.44 -7.77
N LYS A 24 -11.45 -3.21 -9.07
CA LYS A 24 -10.36 -3.09 -10.06
C LYS A 24 -9.77 -1.68 -10.05
N LEU A 25 -8.75 -1.47 -9.21
CA LEU A 25 -7.96 -0.25 -9.15
C LEU A 25 -6.55 -0.46 -9.71
N SER A 26 -5.96 0.59 -10.29
CA SER A 26 -4.57 0.57 -10.73
C SER A 26 -3.62 0.92 -9.58
N ARG A 27 -2.39 0.41 -9.64
CA ARG A 27 -1.31 0.79 -8.70
C ARG A 27 -1.11 2.30 -8.60
N ARG A 28 -1.24 3.02 -9.74
CA ARG A 28 -1.14 4.49 -9.78
C ARG A 28 -2.24 5.17 -8.97
N THR A 29 -3.45 4.62 -9.00
CA THR A 29 -4.58 5.16 -8.24
C THR A 29 -4.39 4.93 -6.75
N VAL A 30 -3.89 3.75 -6.35
CA VAL A 30 -3.51 3.47 -4.95
C VAL A 30 -2.41 4.41 -4.49
N ALA A 31 -1.37 4.63 -5.30
CA ALA A 31 -0.30 5.58 -4.97
C ALA A 31 -0.81 7.01 -4.77
N LYS A 32 -1.74 7.46 -5.64
CA LYS A 32 -2.40 8.77 -5.49
C LYS A 32 -3.17 8.87 -4.16
N TYR A 33 -3.93 7.84 -3.79
CA TYR A 33 -4.65 7.84 -2.51
C TYR A 33 -3.70 7.82 -1.32
N ARG A 34 -2.60 7.06 -1.37
CA ARG A 34 -1.58 7.07 -0.31
C ARG A 34 -0.94 8.44 -0.14
N ASP A 35 -0.61 9.12 -1.24
CA ASP A 35 -0.06 10.48 -1.22
C ASP A 35 -1.05 11.48 -0.60
N GLN A 36 -2.34 11.40 -0.99
CA GLN A 36 -3.40 12.22 -0.39
C GLN A 36 -3.59 11.97 1.10
N MET A 37 -3.41 10.72 1.54
CA MET A 37 -3.46 10.33 2.95
C MET A 37 -2.14 10.58 3.69
N ARG A 38 -1.11 11.11 3.01
CA ARG A 38 0.25 11.31 3.54
C ARG A 38 0.87 10.03 4.10
N ILE A 39 0.49 8.87 3.55
CA ILE A 39 1.03 7.58 3.93
C ILE A 39 2.23 7.29 3.02
N PRO A 40 3.47 7.35 3.55
CA PRO A 40 4.67 7.14 2.75
C PRO A 40 4.67 5.75 2.12
N GLY A 41 5.39 5.64 1.00
CA GLY A 41 5.46 4.39 0.26
C GLY A 41 6.03 3.26 1.11
N SER A 42 5.68 2.02 0.79
CA SER A 42 6.21 0.84 1.49
C SER A 42 7.74 0.74 1.48
N ARG A 43 8.41 1.38 0.50
CA ARG A 43 9.87 1.48 0.44
C ARG A 43 10.45 2.41 1.49
N GLU A 44 9.74 3.47 1.85
CA GLU A 44 10.15 4.45 2.86
C GLU A 44 9.84 3.96 4.28
N ARG A 45 8.80 3.12 4.42
CA ARG A 45 8.43 2.48 5.70
C ARG A 45 9.26 1.24 6.04
N LYS A 46 10.06 0.72 5.10
CA LYS A 46 10.96 -0.40 5.38
C LYS A 46 12.11 0.13 6.21
N ALA A 47 12.00 0.00 7.54
CA ALA A 47 13.12 0.23 8.43
C ALA A 47 14.29 -0.63 7.93
N VAL A 48 15.42 0.02 7.64
CA VAL A 48 16.69 -0.68 7.47
C VAL A 48 17.02 -1.23 8.85
N VAL A 49 16.62 -2.47 9.12
CA VAL A 49 17.15 -3.25 10.24
C VAL A 49 18.50 -3.81 9.80
#